data_AF-A0AAW1SXJ5-F1
#
_entry.id   AF-A0AAW1SXJ5-F1
#
_cell.length_a   1.000
_cell.length_b   1.000
_cell.length_c   1.000
_cell.angle_alpha   90.00
_cell.angle_beta   90.00
_cell.angle_gamma   90.00
#
_symmetry.space_group_name_H-M   'P 1'
#
loop_
_entity.id
_entity.type
_entity.pdbx_description
1 polymer ?
#
loop_
_entity_poly.entity_id
_entity_poly.type
_entity_poly.pdbx_seq_one_letter_code
_entity_poly.pdbx_strand_id
1 'polypeptide(L)'
;MRTLSALGPVPAVSGNRCQRRQLARSARRSGGCVAQKMYVPSDSFGGRSPERKAADALCNLFTFCAARVVQAQLEPTAAAGYASYNAAHYTDLMHHLHEYPIKDGNEWLARLMRKNQMLAVRIMEVRKAYSADDFEWEMCKSMANDKLNAGNAKLMQNFAMETFEKAAKSTETPS
;
A
#
# COMPACT_ATOMS: atom_id res chain seq x y z
N MET A 1 -60.13 -53.31 -3.83
CA MET A 1 -59.42 -53.75 -2.61
C MET A 1 -58.44 -52.63 -2.25
N ARG A 2 -58.76 -51.65 -1.38
CA ARG A 2 -58.50 -51.59 0.09
C ARG A 2 -57.18 -52.27 0.46
N THR A 3 -56.16 -51.63 1.04
CA THR A 3 -56.07 -50.77 2.26
C THR A 3 -54.83 -49.84 2.18
N LEU A 4 -54.85 -48.53 2.48
CA LEU A 4 -54.94 -47.76 3.75
C LEU A 4 -53.70 -47.76 4.68
N SER A 5 -53.23 -46.52 4.96
CA SER A 5 -52.57 -46.00 6.20
C SER A 5 -51.09 -46.36 6.45
N ALA A 6 -50.20 -45.52 7.01
CA ALA A 6 -50.26 -44.21 7.68
C ALA A 6 -48.89 -43.48 7.54
N LEU A 7 -48.84 -42.19 7.19
CA LEU A 7 -48.62 -41.02 8.08
C LEU A 7 -47.70 -41.27 9.30
N GLY A 8 -46.45 -40.81 9.18
CA GLY A 8 -45.56 -40.51 10.30
C GLY A 8 -45.35 -38.98 10.44
N PRO A 9 -45.05 -38.45 11.63
CA PRO A 9 -45.35 -37.07 12.01
C PRO A 9 -44.20 -36.08 11.79
N VAL A 10 -44.59 -34.84 11.49
CA VAL A 10 -43.77 -33.62 11.53
C VAL A 10 -43.50 -33.21 12.98
N PRO A 11 -42.26 -32.88 13.36
CA PRO A 11 -42.01 -32.01 14.51
C PRO A 11 -41.74 -30.58 14.03
N ALA A 12 -42.63 -29.67 14.43
CA ALA A 12 -42.36 -28.25 14.52
C ALA A 12 -41.65 -27.95 15.85
N VAL A 13 -40.55 -27.19 15.81
CA VAL A 13 -39.92 -26.55 16.98
C VAL A 13 -39.71 -25.09 16.58
N SER A 14 -40.59 -24.17 16.97
CA SER A 14 -40.63 -23.48 18.28
C SER A 14 -39.40 -22.63 18.57
N GLY A 15 -39.53 -21.33 18.27
CA GLY A 15 -39.47 -20.32 19.32
C GLY A 15 -38.11 -19.92 19.89
N ASN A 16 -37.70 -18.71 19.51
CA ASN A 16 -37.14 -17.67 20.38
C ASN A 16 -35.83 -17.95 21.13
N ARG A 17 -34.80 -17.19 20.75
CA ARG A 17 -34.21 -16.19 21.66
C ARG A 17 -33.27 -15.23 20.97
N CYS A 18 -33.85 -14.08 20.61
CA CYS A 18 -33.19 -12.79 20.77
C CYS A 18 -32.55 -12.72 22.18
N GLN A 19 -31.24 -12.87 22.25
CA GLN A 19 -30.37 -12.43 23.35
C GLN A 19 -29.27 -11.62 22.65
N ARG A 20 -29.19 -10.28 22.68
CA ARG A 20 -29.53 -9.31 23.73
C ARG A 20 -29.18 -9.79 25.14
N ARG A 21 -27.92 -10.20 25.32
CA ARG A 21 -27.16 -9.90 26.54
C ARG A 21 -26.21 -8.76 26.17
N GLN A 22 -26.65 -7.51 26.35
CA GLN A 22 -26.34 -6.75 27.56
C GLN A 22 -24.85 -6.85 27.91
N LEU A 23 -24.11 -5.89 27.34
CA LEU A 23 -23.13 -5.04 28.00
C LEU A 23 -22.74 -5.42 29.43
N ALA A 24 -21.42 -5.40 29.61
CA ALA A 24 -20.68 -5.16 30.83
C ALA A 24 -20.59 -6.34 31.82
N ARG A 25 -19.36 -6.83 32.01
CA ARG A 25 -18.55 -6.47 33.18
C ARG A 25 -17.21 -7.21 33.20
N SER A 26 -16.16 -6.43 33.46
CA SER A 26 -14.99 -6.85 34.23
C SER A 26 -13.96 -7.75 33.53
N ALA A 27 -13.13 -7.16 32.67
CA ALA A 27 -11.72 -7.54 32.62
C ALA A 27 -10.91 -6.38 33.25
N ARG A 28 -10.65 -6.53 34.55
CA ARG A 28 -9.78 -5.65 35.32
C ARG A 28 -8.37 -5.70 34.71
N ARG A 29 -7.78 -4.51 34.59
CA ARG A 29 -6.37 -4.23 34.32
C ARG A 29 -5.43 -5.28 34.93
N SER A 30 -4.65 -5.93 34.08
CA SER A 30 -3.29 -6.37 34.43
C SER A 30 -2.45 -6.49 33.15
N GLY A 31 -1.40 -5.67 33.10
CA GLY A 31 -0.14 -5.84 32.38
C GLY A 31 -0.12 -6.55 31.03
N GLY A 32 0.00 -5.75 29.96
CA GLY A 32 0.40 -6.23 28.64
C GLY A 32 -0.54 -5.72 27.56
N CYS A 33 -0.30 -4.50 27.06
CA CYS A 33 -0.91 -4.05 25.81
C CYS A 33 -0.28 -4.81 24.63
N VAL A 34 -0.59 -6.09 24.50
CA VAL A 34 -0.39 -6.77 23.21
C VAL A 34 -1.44 -6.14 22.30
N ALA A 35 -1.05 -5.10 21.56
CA ALA A 35 -1.90 -4.43 20.60
C ALA A 35 -2.49 -5.50 19.68
N GLN A 36 -3.76 -5.83 19.90
CA GLN A 36 -4.48 -6.77 19.05
C GLN A 36 -4.42 -6.20 17.63
N LYS A 37 -3.94 -7.00 16.67
CA LYS A 37 -3.93 -6.61 15.26
C LYS A 37 -5.34 -6.16 14.89
N MET A 38 -5.47 -4.91 14.46
CA MET A 38 -6.76 -4.38 14.01
C MET A 38 -7.19 -5.18 12.78
N TYR A 39 -8.38 -5.75 12.82
CA TYR A 39 -8.92 -6.50 11.68
C TYR A 39 -9.39 -5.52 10.61
N VAL A 40 -8.82 -5.64 9.42
CA VAL A 40 -9.27 -4.93 8.23
C VAL A 40 -10.26 -5.84 7.49
N PRO A 41 -11.52 -5.42 7.28
CA PRO A 41 -12.48 -6.21 6.51
C PRO A 41 -11.94 -6.56 5.12
N SER A 42 -11.99 -7.84 4.77
CA SER A 42 -11.46 -8.38 3.51
C SER A 42 -12.14 -7.85 2.24
N ASP A 43 -13.31 -7.22 2.39
CA ASP A 43 -14.11 -6.63 1.31
C ASP A 43 -13.54 -5.28 0.81
N SER A 44 -12.81 -4.55 1.65
CA SER A 44 -12.36 -3.18 1.34
C SER A 44 -11.23 -3.07 0.31
N PHE A 45 -10.58 -4.18 -0.02
CA PHE A 45 -9.41 -4.23 -0.91
C PHE A 45 -9.54 -5.28 -2.02
N GLY A 46 -10.77 -5.72 -2.33
CA GLY A 46 -11.02 -6.74 -3.35
C GLY A 46 -10.36 -8.09 -3.00
N GLY A 47 -10.40 -8.49 -1.73
CA GLY A 47 -9.80 -9.72 -1.24
C GLY A 47 -8.28 -9.69 -1.04
N ARG A 48 -7.61 -8.55 -1.26
CA ARG A 48 -6.17 -8.38 -0.97
C ARG A 48 -5.96 -7.78 0.41
N SER A 49 -4.86 -8.13 1.08
CA SER A 49 -4.49 -7.42 2.31
C SER A 49 -3.90 -6.03 1.98
N PRO A 50 -4.11 -5.01 2.83
CA PRO A 50 -3.53 -3.68 2.62
C PRO A 50 -1.99 -3.72 2.55
N GLU A 51 -1.36 -4.64 3.28
CA GLU A 51 0.09 -4.85 3.25
C GLU A 51 0.55 -5.33 1.88
N ARG A 52 -0.23 -6.20 1.22
CA ARG A 52 0.09 -6.64 -0.14
C ARG A 52 -0.01 -5.48 -1.13
N LYS A 53 -1.01 -4.61 -0.98
CA LYS A 53 -1.13 -3.43 -1.84
C LYS A 53 0.03 -2.45 -1.65
N ALA A 54 0.49 -2.27 -0.41
CA ALA A 54 1.67 -1.47 -0.11
C ALA A 54 2.96 -2.11 -0.68
N ALA A 55 3.11 -3.43 -0.55
CA ALA A 55 4.24 -4.17 -1.11
C ALA A 55 4.30 -4.03 -2.64
N ASP A 56 3.17 -4.17 -3.34
CA ASP A 56 3.09 -3.98 -4.79
C ASP A 56 3.57 -2.57 -5.20
N ALA A 57 3.16 -1.55 -4.46
CA ALA A 57 3.59 -0.17 -4.70
C ALA A 57 5.10 0.03 -4.48
N LEU A 58 5.67 -0.59 -3.43
CA LEU A 58 7.11 -0.54 -3.17
C LEU A 58 7.92 -1.28 -4.25
N CYS A 59 7.44 -2.43 -4.72
CA CYS A 59 8.07 -3.15 -5.84
C CYS A 59 8.14 -2.29 -7.12
N ASN A 60 7.08 -1.52 -7.39
CA ASN A 60 7.07 -0.59 -8.52
C ASN A 60 8.05 0.58 -8.32
N LEU A 61 8.11 1.14 -7.10
CA LEU A 61 9.08 2.17 -6.72
C LEU A 61 10.52 1.68 -6.89
N PHE A 62 10.86 0.50 -6.40
CA PHE A 62 12.21 -0.05 -6.51
C PHE A 62 12.62 -0.29 -7.96
N THR A 63 11.68 -0.63 -8.84
CA THR A 63 11.95 -0.76 -10.27
C THR A 63 12.31 0.60 -10.89
N PHE A 64 11.64 1.68 -10.48
CA PHE A 64 11.99 3.03 -10.89
C PHE A 64 13.34 3.50 -10.33
N CYS A 65 13.60 3.29 -9.04
CA CYS A 65 14.89 3.60 -8.42
C CYS A 65 16.03 2.87 -9.12
N ALA A 66 15.88 1.57 -9.38
CA ALA A 66 16.88 0.77 -10.07
C ALA A 66 17.13 1.27 -11.50
N ALA A 67 16.08 1.63 -12.24
CA ALA A 67 16.23 2.22 -13.58
C ALA A 67 17.03 3.53 -13.54
N ARG A 68 16.81 4.40 -12.55
CA ARG A 68 17.57 5.65 -12.38
C ARG A 68 19.03 5.40 -11.97
N VAL A 69 19.29 4.43 -11.11
CA VAL A 69 20.66 4.05 -10.73
C VAL A 69 21.43 3.51 -11.93
N VAL A 70 20.82 2.61 -12.71
CA VAL A 70 21.45 2.07 -13.92
C VAL A 70 21.66 3.16 -14.97
N GLN A 71 20.72 4.09 -15.11
CA GLN A 71 20.88 5.25 -16.00
C GLN A 71 22.10 6.10 -15.61
N ALA A 72 22.30 6.38 -14.31
CA ALA A 72 23.46 7.12 -13.81
C ALA A 72 24.78 6.35 -14.02
N GLN A 73 24.76 5.01 -13.91
CA GLN A 73 25.94 4.18 -14.19
C GLN A 73 26.33 4.16 -15.67
N LEU A 74 25.36 4.35 -16.57
CA LEU A 74 25.57 4.36 -18.02
C LEU A 74 25.91 5.76 -18.56
N GLU A 75 25.76 6.81 -17.75
CA GLU A 75 26.07 8.18 -18.16
C GLU A 75 27.58 8.27 -18.49
N PRO A 76 27.94 8.63 -19.74
CA PRO A 76 29.33 8.66 -20.16
C PRO A 76 30.04 9.80 -19.41
N THR A 77 30.84 9.43 -18.40
CA THR A 77 31.76 10.37 -17.77
C THR A 77 32.89 10.66 -18.77
N ALA A 78 33.15 11.94 -19.05
CA ALA A 78 34.17 12.38 -20.02
C ALA A 78 35.59 11.83 -19.76
N ALA A 79 35.86 11.30 -18.56
CA ALA A 79 37.13 10.70 -18.16
C ALA A 79 37.25 9.18 -18.47
N ALA A 80 36.16 8.49 -18.77
CA ALA A 80 36.17 7.04 -19.00
C ALA A 80 36.08 6.75 -20.51
N GLY A 81 37.19 6.33 -21.12
CA GLY A 81 37.37 6.10 -22.56
C GLY A 81 36.54 4.95 -23.19
N TYR A 82 35.36 4.64 -22.66
CA TYR A 82 34.43 3.58 -23.11
C TYR A 82 33.03 4.14 -23.47
N ALA A 83 32.98 5.36 -24.00
CA ALA A 83 31.72 6.10 -24.14
C ALA A 83 30.73 5.54 -25.18
N SER A 84 31.17 4.79 -26.20
CA SER A 84 30.28 4.41 -27.32
C SER A 84 29.33 3.25 -27.03
N TYR A 85 29.80 2.19 -26.35
CA TYR A 85 28.96 1.01 -26.03
C TYR A 85 27.89 1.34 -24.98
N ASN A 86 28.25 2.15 -23.99
CA ASN A 86 27.33 2.53 -22.91
C ASN A 86 26.32 3.60 -23.35
N ALA A 87 26.67 4.45 -24.34
CA ALA A 87 25.77 5.49 -24.85
C ALA A 87 24.51 4.92 -25.53
N ALA A 88 24.61 3.83 -26.28
CA ALA A 88 23.45 3.19 -26.93
C ALA A 88 22.46 2.63 -25.89
N HIS A 89 22.97 1.95 -24.86
CA HIS A 89 22.16 1.45 -23.75
C HIS A 89 21.52 2.58 -22.93
N TYR A 90 22.25 3.69 -22.76
CA TYR A 90 21.73 4.89 -22.11
C TYR A 90 20.57 5.51 -22.90
N THR A 91 20.73 5.69 -24.22
CA THR A 91 19.67 6.25 -25.08
C THR A 91 18.45 5.33 -25.11
N ASP A 92 18.64 4.02 -25.23
CA ASP A 92 17.55 3.04 -25.22
C ASP A 92 16.74 3.10 -23.91
N LEU A 93 17.43 3.16 -22.76
CA LEU A 93 16.79 3.27 -21.46
C LEU A 93 16.03 4.59 -21.30
N MET A 94 16.63 5.69 -21.74
CA MET A 94 16.05 7.03 -21.68
C MET A 94 14.76 7.10 -22.52
N HIS A 95 14.81 6.63 -23.76
CA HIS A 95 13.63 6.55 -24.62
C HIS A 95 12.56 5.63 -24.03
N HIS A 96 12.94 4.49 -23.47
CA HIS A 96 11.99 3.56 -22.86
C HIS A 96 11.28 4.13 -21.63
N LEU A 97 11.98 4.89 -20.79
CA LEU A 97 11.41 5.58 -19.63
C LEU A 97 10.45 6.71 -20.03
N HIS A 98 10.74 7.42 -21.13
CA HIS A 98 9.87 8.47 -21.65
C HIS A 98 8.61 7.91 -22.33
N GLU A 99 8.74 6.81 -23.08
CA GLU A 99 7.65 6.21 -23.85
C GLU A 99 6.67 5.43 -22.95
N TYR A 100 7.19 4.77 -21.90
CA TYR A 100 6.39 3.93 -20.99
C TYR A 100 6.59 4.32 -19.52
N PRO A 101 5.62 5.01 -18.90
CA PRO A 101 5.68 5.28 -17.47
C PRO A 101 5.58 3.97 -16.67
N ILE A 102 6.37 3.87 -15.60
CA ILE A 102 6.41 2.68 -14.74
C ILE A 102 5.15 2.66 -13.85
N LYS A 103 4.08 2.05 -14.36
CA LYS A 103 2.87 1.73 -13.59
C LYS A 103 2.98 0.36 -12.93
N ASP A 104 3.39 -0.64 -13.72
CA ASP A 104 3.63 -2.01 -13.28
C ASP A 104 5.07 -2.39 -13.62
N GLY A 105 5.93 -2.48 -12.60
CA GLY A 105 7.37 -2.66 -12.77
C GLY A 105 7.73 -3.95 -13.49
N ASN A 106 6.99 -5.04 -13.24
CA ASN A 106 7.25 -6.33 -13.88
C ASN A 106 6.85 -6.34 -15.36
N GLU A 107 5.73 -5.70 -15.72
CA GLU A 107 5.33 -5.58 -17.13
C GLU A 107 6.29 -4.68 -17.90
N TRP A 108 6.68 -3.57 -17.28
CA TRP A 108 7.68 -2.65 -17.84
C TRP A 108 9.01 -3.37 -18.11
N LEU A 109 9.52 -4.13 -17.14
CA LEU A 109 10.73 -4.95 -17.34
C LEU A 109 10.56 -6.01 -18.42
N ALA A 110 9.41 -6.68 -18.50
CA ALA A 110 9.16 -7.65 -19.56
C ALA A 110 9.18 -7.01 -20.96
N ARG A 111 8.74 -5.75 -21.09
CA ARG A 111 8.84 -4.98 -22.34
C ARG A 111 10.30 -4.61 -22.63
N LEU A 112 11.05 -4.15 -21.62
CA LEU A 112 12.45 -3.83 -21.77
C LEU A 112 13.29 -5.06 -22.15
N MET A 113 13.04 -6.23 -21.56
CA MET A 113 13.74 -7.48 -21.88
C MET A 113 13.65 -7.86 -23.36
N ARG A 114 12.52 -7.55 -24.01
CA ARG A 114 12.34 -7.83 -25.46
C ARG A 114 13.14 -6.88 -26.34
N LYS A 115 13.39 -5.65 -25.89
CA LYS A 115 14.20 -4.66 -26.62
C LYS A 115 15.70 -4.85 -26.31
N ASN A 116 16.05 -5.00 -25.03
CA ASN A 116 17.41 -5.12 -24.56
C ASN A 116 17.48 -6.01 -23.30
N GLN A 117 17.81 -7.29 -23.50
CA GLN A 117 17.86 -8.28 -22.43
C GLN A 117 18.92 -7.97 -21.37
N MET A 118 20.12 -7.54 -21.79
CA MET A 118 21.23 -7.27 -20.87
C MET A 118 20.91 -6.15 -19.89
N LEU A 119 20.31 -5.07 -20.40
CA LEU A 119 19.90 -3.92 -19.59
C LEU A 119 18.81 -4.30 -18.58
N ALA A 120 17.84 -5.09 -18.99
CA ALA A 120 16.78 -5.54 -18.10
C ALA A 120 17.30 -6.48 -17.00
N VAL A 121 18.23 -7.40 -17.30
CA VAL A 121 18.88 -8.24 -16.30
C VAL A 121 19.63 -7.39 -15.29
N ARG A 122 20.36 -6.38 -15.75
CA ARG A 122 21.06 -5.45 -14.86
C ARG A 122 20.11 -4.72 -13.91
N ILE A 123 18.98 -4.24 -14.39
CA ILE A 123 17.97 -3.59 -13.53
C ILE A 123 17.36 -4.59 -12.54
N MET A 124 17.18 -5.85 -12.93
CA MET A 124 16.69 -6.90 -12.01
C MET A 124 17.67 -7.18 -10.86
N GLU A 125 18.97 -7.17 -11.12
CA GLU A 125 20.00 -7.28 -10.07
C GLU A 125 19.98 -6.07 -9.14
N VAL A 126 19.97 -4.86 -9.72
CA VAL A 126 20.01 -3.62 -8.94
C VAL A 126 18.77 -3.47 -8.06
N ARG A 127 17.55 -3.76 -8.56
CA ARG A 127 16.35 -3.66 -7.72
C ARG A 127 16.34 -4.68 -6.57
N LYS A 128 16.96 -5.85 -6.76
CA LYS A 128 17.11 -6.87 -5.72
C LYS A 128 18.07 -6.38 -4.64
N ALA A 129 19.26 -5.93 -5.04
CA ALA A 129 20.27 -5.37 -4.13
C ALA A 129 19.71 -4.16 -3.36
N TYR A 130 19.05 -3.24 -4.05
CA TYR A 130 18.47 -2.05 -3.44
C TYR A 130 17.45 -2.39 -2.35
N SER A 131 16.57 -3.37 -2.58
CA SER A 131 15.56 -3.77 -1.60
C SER A 131 16.12 -4.49 -0.37
N ALA A 132 17.28 -5.14 -0.52
CA ALA A 132 17.88 -5.98 0.51
C ALA A 132 18.89 -5.19 1.37
N ASP A 133 19.72 -4.38 0.73
CA ASP A 133 20.91 -3.80 1.36
C ASP A 133 20.78 -2.27 1.56
N ASP A 134 20.25 -1.54 0.57
CA ASP A 134 20.24 -0.06 0.59
C ASP A 134 18.98 0.54 1.19
N PHE A 135 17.84 -0.15 1.11
CA PHE A 135 16.57 0.42 1.55
C PHE A 135 16.38 0.31 3.06
N GLU A 136 16.37 1.45 3.74
CA GLU A 136 16.15 1.55 5.18
C GLU A 136 14.67 1.35 5.56
N TRP A 137 14.28 0.08 5.73
CA TRP A 137 12.91 -0.29 6.10
C TRP A 137 12.43 0.34 7.41
N GLU A 138 13.28 0.39 8.44
CA GLU A 138 12.93 0.96 9.74
C GLU A 138 12.75 2.48 9.68
N MET A 139 13.59 3.17 8.90
CA MET A 139 13.44 4.60 8.67
C MET A 139 12.13 4.90 7.93
N CYS A 140 11.82 4.13 6.89
CA CYS A 140 10.55 4.25 6.15
C CYS A 140 9.34 4.12 7.09
N LYS A 141 9.37 3.14 7.99
CA LYS A 141 8.33 2.91 9.00
C LYS A 141 8.23 4.08 9.98
N SER A 142 9.35 4.58 10.51
CA SER A 142 9.34 5.74 11.42
C SER A 142 8.75 6.95 10.73
N MET A 143 9.25 7.29 9.54
CA MET A 143 8.79 8.45 8.77
C MET A 143 7.30 8.37 8.42
N ALA A 144 6.79 7.18 8.10
CA ALA A 144 5.36 6.99 7.84
C ALA A 144 4.52 7.30 9.08
N ASN A 145 4.94 6.81 10.26
CA ASN A 145 4.25 7.08 11.52
C ASN A 145 4.33 8.56 11.90
N ASP A 146 5.51 9.17 11.77
CA ASP A 146 5.74 10.59 12.10
C ASP A 146 4.90 11.50 11.21
N LYS A 147 4.85 11.23 9.90
CA LYS A 147 4.00 11.98 8.96
C LYS A 147 2.52 11.83 9.27
N LEU A 148 2.07 10.64 9.67
CA LEU A 148 0.68 10.42 10.08
C LEU A 148 0.33 11.22 11.33
N ASN A 149 1.19 11.18 12.36
CA ASN A 149 0.98 11.91 13.60
C ASN A 149 0.99 13.42 13.38
N ALA A 150 1.96 13.93 12.62
CA ALA A 150 2.06 15.34 12.27
C ALA A 150 0.87 15.80 11.41
N GLY A 151 0.44 14.97 10.45
CA GLY A 151 -0.72 15.23 9.61
C GLY A 151 -2.00 15.34 10.45
N ASN A 152 -2.23 14.39 11.35
CA ASN A 152 -3.38 14.42 12.26
C ASN A 152 -3.37 15.65 13.17
N ALA A 153 -2.22 16.01 13.73
CA ALA A 153 -2.09 17.20 14.56
C ALA A 153 -2.42 18.48 13.79
N LYS A 154 -1.91 18.60 12.55
CA LYS A 154 -2.19 19.74 11.68
C LYS A 154 -3.66 19.83 11.28
N LEU A 155 -4.31 18.71 10.99
CA LEU A 155 -5.75 18.67 10.69
C LEU A 155 -6.58 19.14 11.89
N MET A 156 -6.23 18.72 13.11
CA MET A 156 -6.91 19.18 14.34
C MET A 156 -6.71 20.68 14.58
N GLN A 157 -5.52 21.21 14.32
CA GLN A 157 -5.22 22.64 14.42
C GLN A 157 -6.05 23.45 13.43
N ASN A 158 -6.07 23.03 12.16
CA ASN A 158 -6.85 23.70 11.12
C ASN A 158 -8.35 23.68 11.44
N PHE A 159 -8.89 22.54 11.88
CA PHE A 159 -10.30 22.42 12.24
C PHE A 159 -10.68 23.34 13.41
N ALA A 160 -9.81 23.44 14.42
CA ALA A 160 -10.03 24.36 15.54
C ALA A 160 -10.06 25.82 15.05
N MET A 161 -9.09 26.23 14.23
CA MET A 161 -9.06 27.58 13.64
C MET A 161 -10.31 27.89 12.83
N GLU A 162 -10.73 26.99 11.93
CA GLU A 162 -11.94 27.15 11.12
C GLU A 162 -13.21 27.29 11.99
N THR A 163 -13.27 26.56 13.10
CA THR A 163 -14.39 26.64 14.05
C THR A 163 -14.43 27.99 14.75
N PHE A 164 -13.27 28.52 15.18
CA PHE A 164 -13.18 29.85 15.78
C PHE A 164 -13.54 30.96 14.79
N GLU A 165 -13.08 30.86 13.54
CA GLU A 165 -13.43 31.81 12.49
C GLU A 165 -14.93 31.82 12.17
N LYS A 166 -15.57 30.64 12.12
CA LYS A 166 -17.02 30.53 11.96
C LYS A 166 -17.78 31.14 13.15
N ALA A 167 -17.31 30.88 14.37
CA ALA A 167 -17.92 31.44 15.57
C ALA A 167 -17.82 32.99 15.57
N ALA A 168 -16.67 33.56 15.24
CA ALA A 168 -16.47 35.01 15.16
C ALA A 168 -17.39 35.68 14.10
N LYS A 169 -17.52 35.08 12.92
CA LYS A 169 -18.42 35.59 11.86
C LYS A 169 -19.90 35.54 12.26
N SER A 170 -20.29 34.54 13.06
CA SER A 170 -21.68 34.45 13.55
C SER A 170 -22.04 35.52 14.59
N THR A 171 -21.05 36.10 15.27
CA THR A 171 -21.26 37.18 16.25
C THR A 171 -21.26 38.59 15.64
N GLU A 172 -20.74 38.75 14.42
CA GLU A 172 -20.62 40.04 13.72
C GLU A 172 -21.82 40.38 12.82
N THR A 173 -22.91 39.61 12.86
CA THR A 173 -24.18 39.96 12.20
C THR A 173 -25.24 40.44 13.21
N PRO A 174 -25.13 41.66 13.77
CA PRO A 174 -26.27 42.33 14.38
C PRO A 174 -27.16 42.93 13.28
N SER A 175 -28.49 42.78 13.47
CA SER A 175 -29.55 43.36 12.65
C SER A 175 -29.55 44.89 12.63
#